data_AF-H5TT35-F1
#
_entry.id   AF-H5TT35-F1
#
_cell.length_a   1.000
_cell.length_b   1.000
_cell.length_c   1.000
_cell.angle_alpha   90.00
_cell.angle_beta   90.00
_cell.angle_gamma   90.00
#
_symmetry.space_group_name_H-M   'P 1'
#
loop_
_entity.id
_entity.type
_entity.pdbx_description
1 polymer ?
#
loop_
_entity_poly.entity_id
_entity_poly.type
_entity_poly.pdbx_seq_one_letter_code
_entity_poly.pdbx_strand_id
1 'polypeptide(L)'
;RDAQFDVGLAHLRRYVAAHGTSTVSQHEVFDGFALGQWVTNRRADYRKGRLSAERIEVFEREFPDWQWSPQATAAAAAFEVGIAHLHRYVAAHGTSNARNRAVIEGFAIGQWVANRRADYRRGQLATERIRRIEAEFPDWQWTAQRRS
;
A
#
# COMPACT_ATOMS: atom_id res chain seq x y z
N ARG A 1 -17.19 11.14 -24.59
CA ARG A 1 -16.79 10.58 -23.28
C ARG A 1 -15.89 9.35 -23.44
N ASP A 2 -16.05 8.58 -24.53
CA ASP A 2 -15.20 7.43 -24.87
C ASP A 2 -13.89 7.83 -25.56
N ALA A 3 -13.93 8.81 -26.49
CA ALA A 3 -12.72 9.27 -27.19
C ALA A 3 -11.56 9.70 -26.28
N GLN A 4 -11.82 10.38 -25.14
CA GLN A 4 -10.75 10.76 -24.19
C GLN A 4 -10.23 9.57 -23.37
N PHE A 5 -11.04 8.53 -23.20
CA PHE A 5 -10.60 7.29 -22.58
C PHE A 5 -9.69 6.52 -23.54
N ASP A 6 -10.10 6.36 -24.78
CA ASP A 6 -9.35 5.64 -25.81
C ASP A 6 -8.01 6.30 -26.12
N VAL A 7 -7.97 7.64 -26.18
CA VAL A 7 -6.71 8.39 -26.34
C VAL A 7 -5.75 8.11 -25.18
N GLY A 8 -6.21 8.26 -23.94
CA GLY A 8 -5.34 8.03 -22.78
C GLY A 8 -4.88 6.57 -22.66
N LEU A 9 -5.75 5.62 -23.03
CA LEU A 9 -5.42 4.19 -23.10
C LEU A 9 -4.36 3.93 -24.16
N ALA A 10 -4.46 4.55 -25.34
CA ALA A 10 -3.44 4.45 -26.38
C ALA A 10 -2.08 5.01 -25.91
N HIS A 11 -2.05 6.12 -25.18
CA HIS A 11 -0.82 6.64 -24.59
C HIS A 11 -0.25 5.69 -23.53
N LEU A 12 -1.09 5.10 -22.67
CA LEU A 12 -0.62 4.12 -21.69
C LEU A 12 -0.03 2.87 -22.36
N ARG A 13 -0.65 2.35 -23.43
CA ARG A 13 -0.09 1.24 -24.22
C ARG A 13 1.29 1.55 -24.78
N ARG A 14 1.49 2.74 -25.36
CA ARG A 14 2.81 3.17 -25.86
C ARG A 14 3.83 3.32 -24.74
N TYR A 15 3.43 3.89 -23.62
CA TYR A 15 4.30 4.00 -22.44
C TYR A 15 4.74 2.62 -21.95
N VAL A 16 3.82 1.66 -21.82
CA VAL A 16 4.13 0.29 -21.42
C VAL A 16 5.04 -0.40 -22.43
N ALA A 17 4.83 -0.20 -23.73
CA ALA A 17 5.71 -0.73 -24.76
C ALA A 17 7.14 -0.15 -24.69
N ALA A 18 7.28 1.13 -24.31
CA ALA A 18 8.58 1.80 -24.19
C ALA A 18 9.31 1.50 -22.87
N HIS A 19 8.58 1.37 -21.76
CA HIS A 19 9.15 1.27 -20.41
C HIS A 19 9.00 -0.12 -19.77
N GLY A 20 8.19 -1.01 -20.34
CA GLY A 20 7.92 -2.35 -19.81
C GLY A 20 7.03 -2.36 -18.55
N THR A 21 6.43 -1.24 -18.17
CA THR A 21 5.57 -1.15 -16.96
C THR A 21 4.41 -0.18 -17.16
N SER A 22 3.28 -0.46 -16.50
CA SER A 22 2.15 0.47 -16.37
C SER A 22 2.27 1.39 -15.14
N THR A 23 3.40 1.34 -14.44
CA THR A 23 3.71 2.23 -13.32
C THR A 23 4.13 3.61 -13.86
N VAL A 24 3.16 4.51 -13.87
CA VAL A 24 3.34 5.90 -14.31
C VAL A 24 3.46 6.83 -13.10
N SER A 25 4.48 7.69 -13.09
CA SER A 25 4.63 8.76 -12.10
C SER A 25 3.48 9.77 -12.22
N GLN A 26 3.05 10.39 -11.11
CA GLN A 26 1.92 11.33 -11.12
C GLN A 26 2.14 12.51 -12.08
N HIS A 27 3.39 12.96 -12.25
CA HIS A 27 3.74 14.09 -13.09
C HIS A 27 4.24 13.70 -14.49
N GLU A 28 4.12 12.43 -14.85
CA GLU A 28 4.62 11.93 -16.14
C GLU A 28 3.87 12.57 -17.32
N VAL A 29 4.63 13.13 -18.24
CA VAL A 29 4.17 13.58 -19.55
C VAL A 29 4.84 12.72 -20.61
N PHE A 30 4.06 11.89 -21.30
CA PHE A 30 4.55 10.95 -22.29
C PHE A 30 3.94 11.26 -23.66
N ASP A 31 4.77 11.47 -24.68
CA ASP A 31 4.35 11.92 -26.02
C ASP A 31 3.46 13.18 -25.97
N GLY A 32 3.82 14.15 -25.12
CA GLY A 32 3.05 15.39 -24.94
C GLY A 32 1.71 15.23 -24.22
N PHE A 33 1.36 14.02 -23.77
CA PHE A 33 0.14 13.74 -23.02
C PHE A 33 0.44 13.63 -21.53
N ALA A 34 -0.36 14.30 -20.69
CA ALA A 34 -0.26 14.25 -19.22
C ALA A 34 -0.73 12.90 -18.65
N LEU A 35 0.02 11.84 -18.97
CA LEU A 35 -0.32 10.45 -18.69
C LEU A 35 -0.42 10.17 -17.20
N GLY A 36 0.48 10.73 -16.40
CA GLY A 36 0.46 10.60 -14.94
C GLY A 36 -0.87 11.05 -14.34
N GLN A 37 -1.30 12.26 -14.70
CA GLN A 37 -2.58 12.81 -14.26
C GLN A 37 -3.77 11.98 -14.75
N TRP A 38 -3.74 11.51 -16.00
CA TRP A 38 -4.79 10.66 -16.55
C TRP A 38 -4.90 9.33 -15.79
N VAL A 39 -3.79 8.64 -15.54
CA VAL A 39 -3.75 7.39 -14.75
C VAL A 39 -4.24 7.63 -13.32
N THR A 40 -3.80 8.70 -12.65
CA THR A 40 -4.29 9.08 -11.32
C THR A 40 -5.79 9.28 -11.31
N ASN A 41 -6.35 9.93 -12.34
CA ASN A 41 -7.80 10.12 -12.46
C ASN A 41 -8.54 8.79 -12.67
N ARG A 42 -8.02 7.86 -13.47
CA ARG A 42 -8.63 6.53 -13.64
C ARG A 42 -8.66 5.72 -12.34
N ARG A 43 -7.57 5.74 -11.58
CA ARG A 43 -7.53 5.14 -10.23
C ARG A 43 -8.50 5.81 -9.26
N ALA A 44 -8.70 7.12 -9.36
CA ALA A 44 -9.69 7.84 -8.55
C ALA A 44 -11.13 7.51 -8.97
N ASP A 45 -11.41 7.40 -10.26
CA ASP A 45 -12.73 7.03 -10.80
C ASP A 45 -13.10 5.60 -10.39
N TYR A 46 -12.16 4.65 -10.48
CA TYR A 46 -12.34 3.28 -9.99
C TYR A 46 -12.74 3.24 -8.51
N ARG A 47 -11.96 3.90 -7.64
CA ARG A 47 -12.24 3.94 -6.19
C ARG A 47 -13.57 4.60 -5.84
N LYS A 48 -14.09 5.48 -6.71
CA LYS A 48 -15.39 6.14 -6.55
C LYS A 48 -16.53 5.38 -7.22
N GLY A 49 -16.29 4.21 -7.80
CA GLY A 49 -17.30 3.43 -8.53
C GLY A 49 -17.79 4.10 -9.82
N ARG A 50 -16.98 4.98 -10.42
CA ARG A 50 -17.34 5.77 -11.62
C ARG A 50 -16.84 5.16 -12.93
N LEU A 51 -15.99 4.13 -12.83
CA LEU A 51 -15.48 3.42 -14.00
C LEU A 51 -16.40 2.23 -14.31
N SER A 52 -16.75 2.05 -15.58
CA SER A 52 -17.60 0.93 -15.99
C SER A 52 -16.83 -0.40 -15.92
N ALA A 53 -17.56 -1.51 -15.83
CA ALA A 53 -16.96 -2.84 -15.75
C ALA A 53 -16.07 -3.16 -16.96
N GLU A 54 -16.51 -2.78 -18.18
CA GLU A 54 -15.76 -3.02 -19.42
C GLU A 54 -14.43 -2.27 -19.41
N ARG A 55 -14.42 -1.04 -18.88
CA ARG A 55 -13.19 -0.25 -18.76
C ARG A 55 -12.25 -0.82 -17.71
N ILE A 56 -12.78 -1.34 -16.61
CA ILE A 56 -11.98 -2.01 -15.58
C ILE A 56 -11.28 -3.24 -16.19
N GLU A 57 -12.05 -4.07 -16.88
CA GLU A 57 -11.56 -5.29 -17.52
C GLU A 57 -10.47 -5.00 -18.55
N VAL A 58 -10.59 -3.91 -19.31
CA VAL A 58 -9.54 -3.49 -20.26
C VAL A 58 -8.20 -3.26 -19.56
N PHE A 59 -8.16 -2.56 -18.42
CA PHE A 59 -6.89 -2.37 -17.70
C PHE A 59 -6.34 -3.68 -17.15
N GLU A 60 -7.18 -4.49 -16.53
CA GLU A 60 -6.77 -5.74 -15.88
C GLU A 60 -6.28 -6.78 -16.89
N ARG A 61 -6.86 -6.78 -18.10
CA ARG A 61 -6.45 -7.67 -19.19
C ARG A 61 -5.18 -7.22 -19.90
N GLU A 62 -5.03 -5.92 -20.15
CA GLU A 62 -3.95 -5.41 -21.01
C GLU A 62 -2.67 -5.06 -20.25
N PHE A 63 -2.75 -4.82 -18.94
CA PHE A 63 -1.62 -4.40 -18.12
C PHE A 63 -1.48 -5.32 -16.90
N PRO A 64 -0.72 -6.42 -17.02
CA PRO A 64 -0.59 -7.42 -15.94
C PRO A 64 -0.03 -6.88 -14.61
N ASP A 65 0.73 -5.77 -14.66
CA ASP A 65 1.27 -5.08 -13.47
C ASP A 65 0.36 -3.95 -12.95
N TRP A 66 -0.83 -3.78 -13.53
CA TRP A 66 -1.73 -2.69 -13.17
C TRP A 66 -2.27 -2.84 -11.76
N GLN A 67 -2.19 -1.73 -11.03
CA GLN A 67 -2.71 -1.63 -9.68
C GLN A 67 -3.65 -0.44 -9.59
N TRP A 68 -4.89 -0.69 -9.18
CA TRP A 68 -5.88 0.35 -8.93
C TRP A 68 -5.53 1.22 -7.72
N SER A 69 -4.85 0.66 -6.74
CA SER A 69 -4.40 1.36 -5.52
C SER A 69 -2.96 0.95 -5.14
N PRO A 70 -1.93 1.40 -5.88
CA PRO A 70 -0.54 1.01 -5.63
C PRO A 70 -0.09 1.31 -4.19
N GLN A 71 -0.55 2.42 -3.61
CA GLN A 71 -0.25 2.78 -2.23
C GLN A 71 -0.85 1.78 -1.23
N ALA A 72 -2.05 1.27 -1.50
CA ALA A 72 -2.68 0.28 -0.64
C ALA A 72 -1.95 -1.07 -0.73
N THR A 73 -1.57 -1.50 -1.94
CA THR A 73 -0.75 -2.70 -2.15
C THR A 73 0.59 -2.60 -1.44
N ALA A 74 1.31 -1.49 -1.61
CA ALA A 74 2.58 -1.26 -0.93
C ALA A 74 2.42 -1.21 0.59
N ALA A 75 1.35 -0.60 1.10
CA ALA A 75 1.04 -0.59 2.53
C ALA A 75 0.69 -1.99 3.06
N ALA A 76 0.10 -2.87 2.25
CA ALA A 76 -0.12 -4.28 2.59
C ALA A 76 1.22 -5.03 2.69
N ALA A 77 2.06 -4.94 1.67
CA ALA A 77 3.39 -5.56 1.69
C ALA A 77 4.26 -5.08 2.87
N ALA A 78 4.27 -3.77 3.14
CA ALA A 78 5.01 -3.21 4.27
C ALA A 78 4.47 -3.67 5.64
N PHE A 79 3.18 -3.98 5.72
CA PHE A 79 2.61 -4.56 6.93
C PHE A 79 3.11 -5.99 7.14
N GLU A 80 3.10 -6.83 6.10
CA GLU A 80 3.64 -8.21 6.16
C GLU A 80 5.11 -8.24 6.55
N VAL A 81 5.93 -7.36 5.96
CA VAL A 81 7.34 -7.22 6.32
C VAL A 81 7.48 -6.90 7.81
N GLY A 82 6.66 -5.98 8.33
CA GLY A 82 6.70 -5.64 9.74
C GLY A 82 6.27 -6.77 10.67
N ILE A 83 5.23 -7.54 10.31
CA ILE A 83 4.80 -8.73 11.05
C ILE A 83 5.94 -9.76 11.11
N ALA A 84 6.59 -10.03 9.98
CA ALA A 84 7.72 -10.96 9.92
C ALA A 84 8.88 -10.51 10.83
N HIS A 85 9.22 -9.22 10.84
CA HIS A 85 10.25 -8.70 11.74
C HIS A 85 9.81 -8.69 13.21
N LEU A 86 8.52 -8.51 13.49
CA LEU A 86 8.01 -8.61 14.86
C LEU A 86 8.13 -10.04 15.40
N HIS A 87 7.82 -11.06 14.58
CA HIS A 87 8.08 -12.46 14.93
C HIS A 87 9.54 -12.71 15.26
N ARG A 88 10.48 -12.22 14.44
CA ARG A 88 11.92 -12.33 14.73
C ARG A 88 12.32 -11.61 16.01
N TYR A 89 11.77 -10.43 16.25
CA TYR A 89 12.02 -9.69 17.48
C TYR A 89 11.50 -10.44 18.72
N VAL A 90 10.30 -11.03 18.65
CA VAL A 90 9.73 -11.85 19.73
C VAL A 90 10.60 -13.09 19.97
N ALA A 91 11.06 -13.77 18.92
CA ALA A 91 11.95 -14.92 19.06
C ALA A 91 13.28 -14.55 19.75
N ALA A 92 13.83 -13.36 19.46
CA ALA A 92 15.10 -12.90 20.02
C ALA A 92 14.99 -12.31 21.43
N HIS A 93 13.86 -11.66 21.77
CA HIS A 93 13.71 -10.88 23.00
C HIS A 93 12.59 -11.36 23.94
N GLY A 94 11.79 -12.33 23.52
CA GLY A 94 10.68 -12.89 24.29
C GLY A 94 9.48 -11.96 24.44
N THR A 95 9.40 -10.86 23.68
CA THR A 95 8.29 -9.91 23.79
C THR A 95 8.02 -9.17 22.47
N SER A 96 6.76 -8.86 22.19
CA SER A 96 6.34 -7.99 21.07
C SER A 96 6.44 -6.50 21.41
N ASN A 97 6.76 -6.16 22.67
CA ASN A 97 6.85 -4.79 23.16
C ASN A 97 8.19 -4.13 22.84
N ALA A 98 8.52 -4.01 21.55
CA ALA A 98 9.73 -3.34 21.09
C ALA A 98 9.80 -1.87 21.56
N ARG A 99 10.94 -1.48 22.14
CA ARG A 99 11.21 -0.08 22.50
C ARG A 99 11.34 0.76 21.23
N ASN A 100 11.02 2.06 21.28
CA ASN A 100 10.94 2.91 20.08
C ASN A 100 12.20 2.89 19.18
N ARG A 101 13.40 2.82 19.77
CA ARG A 101 14.68 2.77 19.02
C ARG A 101 15.16 1.34 18.70
N ALA A 102 14.35 0.32 18.97
CA ALA A 102 14.73 -1.06 18.70
C ALA A 102 14.85 -1.30 17.19
N VAL A 103 15.90 -2.03 16.83
CA VAL A 103 16.21 -2.47 15.47
C VAL A 103 16.43 -3.98 15.53
N ILE A 104 15.86 -4.71 14.58
CA ILE A 104 16.10 -6.14 14.37
C ILE A 104 16.46 -6.34 12.90
N GLU A 105 17.63 -6.91 12.62
CA GLU A 105 18.10 -7.16 11.24
C GLU A 105 18.07 -5.90 10.34
N GLY A 106 18.43 -4.74 10.89
CA GLY A 106 18.39 -3.46 10.18
C GLY A 106 16.99 -2.85 10.02
N PHE A 107 15.92 -3.55 10.39
CA PHE A 107 14.56 -3.03 10.40
C PHE A 107 14.24 -2.31 11.71
N ALA A 108 13.78 -1.06 11.62
CA ALA A 108 13.39 -0.23 12.76
C ALA A 108 12.05 -0.69 13.40
N ILE A 109 12.06 -1.88 14.01
CA ILE A 109 10.87 -2.53 14.57
C ILE A 109 10.21 -1.70 15.66
N GLY A 110 10.99 -0.97 16.46
CA GLY A 110 10.48 -0.06 17.48
C GLY A 110 9.57 1.03 16.89
N GLN A 111 10.00 1.63 15.78
CA GLN A 111 9.22 2.64 15.08
C GLN A 111 7.97 2.02 14.42
N TRP A 112 8.10 0.82 13.84
CA TRP A 112 6.95 0.12 13.25
C TRP A 112 5.88 -0.18 14.30
N VAL A 113 6.25 -0.70 15.47
CA VAL A 113 5.34 -0.95 16.61
C VAL A 113 4.69 0.36 17.08
N ALA A 114 5.49 1.42 17.25
CA ALA A 114 4.97 2.73 17.64
C ALA A 114 3.95 3.28 16.63
N ASN A 115 4.20 3.10 15.33
CA ASN A 115 3.29 3.50 14.26
C ASN A 115 1.98 2.69 14.32
N ARG A 116 2.01 1.37 14.54
CA ARG A 116 0.79 0.55 14.68
C ARG A 116 -0.06 1.00 15.85
N ARG A 117 0.56 1.31 17.00
CA ARG A 117 -0.15 1.87 18.16
C ARG A 117 -0.75 3.24 17.87
N ALA A 118 -0.04 4.09 17.13
CA ALA A 118 -0.54 5.40 16.73
C ALA A 118 -1.71 5.28 15.74
N ASP A 119 -1.62 4.41 14.74
CA ASP A 119 -2.68 4.14 13.76
C ASP A 119 -3.93 3.58 14.45
N TYR A 120 -3.76 2.67 15.41
CA TYR A 120 -4.87 2.15 16.22
C TYR A 120 -5.59 3.26 16.98
N ARG A 121 -4.84 4.10 17.71
CA ARG A 121 -5.41 5.24 18.47
C ARG A 121 -6.13 6.26 17.58
N ARG A 122 -5.70 6.41 16.32
CA ARG A 122 -6.35 7.29 15.33
C ARG A 122 -7.54 6.62 14.62
N GLY A 123 -7.83 5.34 14.89
CA GLY A 123 -8.85 4.59 14.15
C GLY A 123 -8.49 4.33 12.68
N GLN A 124 -7.21 4.39 12.34
CA GLN A 124 -6.70 4.26 10.96
C GLN A 124 -6.15 2.86 10.65
N LEU A 125 -6.03 1.99 11.66
CA LEU A 125 -5.60 0.62 11.46
C LEU A 125 -6.81 -0.26 11.10
N ALA A 126 -6.75 -0.94 9.96
CA ALA A 126 -7.80 -1.85 9.52
C ALA A 126 -8.09 -2.93 10.58
N THR A 127 -9.37 -3.25 10.79
CA THR A 127 -9.82 -4.25 11.77
C THR A 127 -9.12 -5.60 11.63
N GLU A 128 -8.88 -6.04 10.39
CA GLU A 128 -8.16 -7.29 10.13
C GLU A 128 -6.71 -7.25 10.64
N ARG A 129 -6.02 -6.12 10.47
CA ARG A 129 -4.66 -5.94 10.98
C ARG A 129 -4.62 -5.92 12.51
N ILE A 130 -5.64 -5.36 13.14
CA ILE A 130 -5.80 -5.36 14.60
C ILE A 130 -5.91 -6.81 15.10
N ARG A 131 -6.90 -7.55 14.57
CA ARG A 131 -7.17 -8.94 14.94
C ARG A 131 -5.93 -9.82 14.74
N ARG A 132 -5.25 -9.65 13.62
CA ARG A 132 -4.03 -10.41 13.32
C ARG A 132 -2.92 -10.16 14.33
N ILE A 133 -2.67 -8.89 14.69
CA ILE A 133 -1.65 -8.55 15.69
C ILE A 133 -2.00 -9.15 17.05
N GLU A 134 -3.26 -9.06 17.47
CA GLU A 134 -3.72 -9.62 18.75
C GLU A 134 -3.63 -11.15 18.78
N ALA A 135 -3.93 -11.82 17.65
CA ALA A 135 -3.86 -13.26 17.53
C ALA A 135 -2.42 -13.80 17.50
N GLU A 136 -1.51 -13.11 16.79
CA GLU A 136 -0.12 -13.56 16.62
C GLU A 136 0.79 -13.16 17.78
N PHE A 137 0.44 -12.12 18.55
CA PHE A 137 1.27 -11.59 19.63
C PHE A 137 0.47 -11.44 20.94
N PRO A 138 0.37 -12.50 21.77
CA PRO A 138 -0.45 -12.50 22.98
C PRO A 138 -0.05 -11.47 24.04
N ASP A 139 1.21 -11.02 24.05
CA ASP A 139 1.72 -9.98 24.96
C ASP A 139 1.56 -8.56 24.40
N TRP A 140 0.90 -8.41 23.24
CA TRP A 140 0.73 -7.12 22.58
C TRP A 140 -0.14 -6.17 23.39
N GLN A 141 0.34 -4.94 23.54
CA GLN A 141 -0.39 -3.84 24.17
C GLN A 141 -0.55 -2.67 23.21
N TRP A 142 -1.79 -2.24 22.98
CA TRP A 142 -2.12 -1.06 22.17
C TRP A 142 -1.80 0.26 22.87
N THR A 143 -1.92 0.26 24.19
CA THR A 143 -1.55 1.37 25.06
C THR A 143 -0.24 1.02 25.75
N ALA A 144 0.74 1.94 25.73
CA ALA A 144 1.87 1.79 26.65
C ALA A 144 1.30 1.95 28.06
N GLN A 145 1.39 0.93 28.91
CA GLN A 145 1.16 1.14 30.34
C GLN A 145 2.06 2.29 30.78
N ARG A 146 1.45 3.38 31.28
CA ARG A 146 2.17 4.33 32.13
C ARG A 146 2.66 3.49 33.31
N ARG A 147 3.97 3.32 33.44
CA ARG A 147 4.54 2.87 34.70
C ARG A 147 4.21 3.95 35.73
N SER A 148 3.39 3.58 36.72
CA SER A 148 3.24 4.29 37.99
C SER A 148 4.57 4.42 38.70
#